data_AF-A0A1Y0Y603-F1
#
_entry.id   AF-A0A1Y0Y603-F1
#
_cell.length_a   1.000
_cell.length_b   1.000
_cell.length_c   1.000
_cell.angle_alpha   90.00
_cell.angle_beta   90.00
_cell.angle_gamma   90.00
#
_symmetry.space_group_name_H-M   'P 1'
#
loop_
_entity.id
_entity.type
_entity.pdbx_description
1 polymer ?
#
loop_
_entity_poly.entity_id
_entity_poly.type
_entity_poly.pdbx_seq_one_letter_code
_entity_poly.pdbx_strand_id
1 'polypeptide(L)'
;MSGTTQSGTPISSLPQAESVAATDTLVSVVTSSGTTQAAQVSVAVLADGISKAIGLDDAVSEAQKAAASATAQAEQATENAANGVNAARGKAGGVAALDANGNLALTDGTALQSALTVEPATQTQAATLKPLLTLDESAKVRTASGDVALSDMATAMQDGDYLTVLGGAVVARPSVTGTVPSDFTVNGNVYVAPASYVSNPSSLPAGLSVDAGTGIVLTDGSVFFPNTINNIGVLCAVSE
;
A
#
# COMPACT_ATOMS: atom_id res chain seq x y z
N MET A 1 31.58 82.78 -55.35
CA MET A 1 31.33 81.37 -55.74
C MET A 1 30.08 81.35 -56.60
N SER A 2 30.22 80.93 -57.85
CA SER A 2 29.14 80.92 -58.85
C SER A 2 28.24 79.72 -58.60
N GLY A 3 27.02 79.95 -58.14
CA GLY A 3 26.01 78.90 -57.99
C GLY A 3 25.30 78.69 -59.31
N THR A 4 25.50 77.53 -59.94
CA THR A 4 24.70 77.12 -61.10
C THR A 4 23.33 76.65 -60.59
N THR A 5 22.33 77.53 -60.62
CA THR A 5 20.93 77.13 -60.52
C THR A 5 20.53 76.45 -61.83
N GLN A 6 20.70 75.14 -61.91
CA GLN A 6 20.19 74.35 -63.02
C GLN A 6 18.67 74.25 -62.84
N SER A 7 17.90 74.93 -63.69
CA SER A 7 16.45 74.81 -63.74
C SER A 7 16.09 73.39 -64.19
N GLY A 8 15.77 72.51 -63.24
CA GLY A 8 15.20 71.20 -63.55
C GLY A 8 13.80 71.33 -64.13
N THR A 9 13.42 70.43 -65.04
CA THR A 9 12.04 70.30 -65.51
C THR A 9 11.13 69.99 -64.31
N PRO A 10 10.03 70.73 -64.09
CA PRO A 10 9.10 70.41 -63.01
C PRO A 10 8.60 68.98 -63.15
N ILE A 11 8.69 68.20 -62.07
CA ILE A 11 8.10 66.86 -62.02
C ILE A 11 6.58 67.06 -62.05
N SER A 12 5.93 66.69 -63.16
CA SER A 12 4.48 66.89 -63.35
C SER A 12 3.62 65.87 -62.61
N SER A 13 4.20 64.72 -62.23
CA SER A 13 3.60 63.73 -61.34
C SER A 13 4.67 62.80 -60.76
N LEU A 14 4.50 62.36 -59.52
CA LEU A 14 5.28 61.27 -58.94
C LEU A 14 4.56 59.95 -59.23
N PRO A 15 5.23 58.93 -59.81
CA PRO A 15 4.63 57.61 -59.97
C PRO A 15 4.32 57.01 -58.60
N GLN A 16 3.13 56.44 -58.46
CA GLN A 16 2.70 55.81 -57.22
C GLN A 16 3.35 54.42 -57.12
N ALA A 17 4.05 54.15 -56.01
CA ALA A 17 4.60 52.83 -55.76
C ALA A 17 3.49 51.89 -55.26
N GLU A 18 3.36 50.70 -55.86
CA GLU A 18 2.39 49.68 -55.43
C GLU A 18 2.81 48.97 -54.13
N SER A 19 4.11 49.00 -53.80
CA SER A 19 4.69 48.52 -52.54
C SER A 19 5.99 49.25 -52.24
N VAL A 20 6.42 49.22 -50.97
CA VAL A 20 7.68 49.82 -50.50
C VAL A 20 8.46 48.74 -49.75
N ALA A 21 9.69 48.47 -50.17
CA ALA A 21 10.60 47.53 -49.54
C ALA A 21 11.55 48.23 -48.56
N ALA A 22 12.12 47.47 -47.62
CA ALA A 22 13.08 48.01 -46.63
C ALA A 22 14.37 48.57 -47.26
N THR A 23 14.71 48.13 -48.48
CA THR A 23 15.84 48.60 -49.27
C THR A 23 15.56 49.89 -50.04
N ASP A 24 14.31 50.34 -50.07
CA ASP A 24 13.91 51.53 -50.83
C ASP A 24 14.34 52.81 -50.12
N THR A 25 14.37 53.90 -50.88
CA THR A 25 14.72 55.24 -50.39
C THR A 25 13.58 56.21 -50.66
N LEU A 26 13.17 56.94 -49.63
CA LEU A 26 12.15 57.97 -49.71
C LEU A 26 12.83 59.33 -49.87
N VAL A 27 12.33 60.13 -50.81
CA VAL A 27 12.69 61.55 -50.91
C VAL A 27 11.73 62.33 -50.05
N SER A 28 12.26 63.07 -49.09
CA SER A 28 11.51 63.91 -48.17
C SER A 28 11.99 65.36 -48.26
N VAL A 29 11.13 66.29 -47.85
CA VAL A 29 11.53 67.67 -47.63
C VAL A 29 11.75 67.85 -46.14
N VAL A 30 12.99 68.12 -45.75
CA VAL A 30 13.36 68.30 -44.34
C VAL A 30 13.62 69.78 -44.10
N THR A 31 12.95 70.33 -43.08
CA THR A 31 13.25 71.67 -42.56
C THR A 31 13.94 71.53 -41.22
N SER A 32 15.20 71.97 -41.15
CA SER A 32 15.96 72.03 -39.90
C SER A 32 16.63 73.38 -39.78
N SER A 33 16.57 73.98 -38.59
CA SER A 33 17.19 75.28 -38.29
C SER A 33 16.85 76.38 -39.30
N GLY A 34 15.59 76.42 -39.77
CA GLY A 34 15.09 77.41 -40.72
C GLY A 34 15.47 77.18 -42.19
N THR A 35 16.19 76.11 -42.53
CA THR A 35 16.58 75.77 -43.91
C THR A 35 15.78 74.56 -44.39
N THR A 36 15.18 74.65 -45.58
CA THR A 36 14.40 73.58 -46.21
C THR A 36 15.14 72.98 -47.38
N GLN A 37 15.39 71.67 -47.36
CA GLN A 37 16.10 70.95 -48.43
C GLN A 37 15.45 69.59 -48.70
N ALA A 38 15.63 69.08 -49.91
CA ALA A 38 15.27 67.70 -50.23
C ALA A 38 16.35 66.76 -49.65
N ALA A 39 15.92 65.75 -48.91
CA ALA A 39 16.78 64.75 -48.30
C ALA A 39 16.28 63.35 -48.65
N GLN A 40 17.21 62.44 -48.94
CA GLN A 40 16.94 61.03 -49.13
C GLN A 40 17.11 60.30 -47.80
N VAL A 41 16.11 59.52 -47.41
CA VAL A 41 16.12 58.70 -46.20
C VAL A 41 15.75 57.27 -46.59
N SER A 42 16.54 56.29 -46.17
CA SER A 42 16.20 54.89 -46.41
C SER A 42 15.01 54.46 -45.55
N VAL A 43 14.18 53.58 -46.10
CA VAL A 43 13.01 53.04 -45.38
C VAL A 43 13.44 52.30 -44.11
N ALA A 44 14.58 51.62 -44.13
CA ALA A 44 15.15 50.97 -42.94
C ALA A 44 15.49 51.95 -41.80
N VAL A 45 16.08 53.12 -42.11
CA VAL A 45 16.40 54.14 -41.09
C VAL A 45 15.12 54.77 -40.53
N LEU A 46 14.12 54.98 -41.38
CA LEU A 46 12.82 55.49 -40.92
C LEU A 46 12.12 54.46 -40.02
N ALA A 47 12.14 53.17 -40.38
CA ALA A 47 11.57 52.10 -39.58
C ALA A 47 12.27 51.97 -38.21
N ASP A 48 13.60 52.02 -38.16
CA ASP A 48 14.38 52.04 -36.90
C ASP A 48 14.02 53.26 -36.03
N GLY A 49 13.91 54.44 -36.65
CA GLY A 49 13.49 55.67 -35.95
C GLY A 49 12.08 55.59 -35.39
N ILE A 50 11.12 55.04 -36.15
CA ILE A 50 9.74 54.81 -35.70
C ILE A 50 9.71 53.78 -34.57
N SER A 51 10.40 52.63 -34.71
CA SER A 51 10.49 51.60 -33.68
C SER A 51 11.02 52.15 -32.36
N LYS A 52 12.04 53.01 -32.41
CA LYS A 52 12.57 53.72 -31.23
C LYS A 52 11.58 54.73 -30.66
N ALA A 53 10.91 55.51 -31.52
CA ALA A 53 9.94 56.52 -31.07
C ALA A 53 8.70 55.90 -30.40
N ILE A 54 8.25 54.73 -30.85
CA ILE A 54 7.14 54.00 -30.24
C ILE A 54 7.57 53.03 -29.14
N GLY A 55 8.88 52.90 -28.88
CA GLY A 55 9.42 51.99 -27.86
C GLY A 55 9.17 50.51 -28.15
N LEU A 56 9.13 50.09 -29.42
CA LEU A 56 8.82 48.72 -29.80
C LEU A 56 9.85 47.72 -29.24
N ASP A 57 11.14 48.07 -29.30
CA ASP A 57 12.21 47.21 -28.82
C ASP A 57 12.15 47.00 -27.31
N ASP A 58 11.81 48.06 -26.55
CA ASP A 58 11.62 47.98 -25.10
C ASP A 58 10.41 47.10 -24.75
N ALA A 59 9.30 47.25 -25.48
CA ALA A 59 8.11 46.43 -25.30
C ALA A 59 8.38 44.94 -25.59
N VAL A 60 9.15 44.63 -26.64
CA VAL A 60 9.57 43.26 -26.96
C VAL A 60 10.49 42.71 -25.88
N SER A 61 11.43 43.50 -25.37
CA SER A 61 12.35 43.08 -24.30
C SER A 61 11.59 42.76 -23.01
N GLU A 62 10.64 43.61 -22.60
CA GLU A 62 9.82 43.37 -21.42
C GLU A 62 8.89 42.15 -21.59
N ALA A 63 8.34 41.94 -22.79
CA ALA A 63 7.56 40.73 -23.08
C ALA A 63 8.41 39.45 -22.98
N GLN A 64 9.65 39.47 -23.46
CA GLN A 64 10.58 38.34 -23.33
C GLN A 64 10.94 38.07 -21.86
N LYS A 65 11.19 39.11 -21.05
CA LYS A 65 11.43 38.97 -19.61
C LYS A 65 10.22 38.39 -18.88
N ALA A 66 9.02 38.87 -19.19
CA ALA A 66 7.78 38.36 -18.61
C ALA A 66 7.57 36.88 -18.95
N ALA A 67 7.81 36.48 -20.21
CA ALA A 67 7.74 35.09 -20.64
C ALA A 67 8.76 34.21 -19.89
N ALA A 68 10.02 34.65 -19.78
CA ALA A 68 11.04 33.92 -19.04
C ALA A 68 10.69 33.75 -17.54
N SER A 69 10.16 34.81 -16.92
CA SER A 69 9.68 34.74 -15.53
C SER A 69 8.51 33.78 -15.36
N ALA A 70 7.57 33.73 -16.31
CA ALA A 70 6.45 32.80 -16.26
C ALA A 70 6.91 31.34 -16.36
N THR A 71 7.88 31.05 -17.23
CA THR A 71 8.49 29.71 -17.34
C THR A 71 9.15 29.29 -16.03
N ALA A 72 9.97 30.16 -15.42
CA ALA A 72 10.63 29.85 -14.15
C ALA A 72 9.63 29.61 -13.01
N GLN A 73 8.54 30.39 -12.94
CA GLN A 73 7.48 30.17 -11.95
C GLN A 73 6.75 28.84 -12.16
N ALA A 74 6.53 28.43 -13.41
CA ALA A 74 5.89 27.16 -13.74
C ALA A 74 6.76 25.95 -13.36
N GLU A 75 8.06 26.02 -13.62
CA GLU A 75 9.05 25.01 -13.20
C GLU A 75 9.07 24.89 -11.67
N GLN A 76 9.18 26.02 -10.97
CA GLN A 76 9.19 26.05 -9.51
C GLN A 76 7.90 25.50 -8.89
N ALA A 77 6.74 25.81 -9.49
CA ALA A 77 5.45 25.28 -9.05
C ALA A 77 5.38 23.76 -9.20
N THR A 78 5.93 23.22 -10.29
CA THR A 78 6.01 21.78 -10.54
C THR A 78 6.91 21.09 -9.52
N GLU A 79 8.09 21.66 -9.23
CA GLU A 79 8.97 21.15 -8.17
C GLU A 79 8.31 21.20 -6.79
N ASN A 80 7.65 22.31 -6.44
CA ASN A 80 6.96 22.46 -5.17
C ASN A 80 5.81 21.45 -5.03
N ALA A 81 5.06 21.20 -6.10
CA ALA A 81 4.02 20.18 -6.11
C ALA A 81 4.61 18.77 -5.93
N ALA A 82 5.68 18.43 -6.66
CA ALA A 82 6.35 17.14 -6.54
C ALA A 82 6.92 16.93 -5.12
N ASN A 83 7.58 17.95 -4.57
CA ASN A 83 8.14 17.93 -3.22
C ASN A 83 7.05 17.82 -2.15
N GLY A 84 5.93 18.54 -2.31
CA GLY A 84 4.78 18.46 -1.40
C GLY A 84 4.15 17.07 -1.38
N VAL A 85 3.94 16.46 -2.56
CA VAL A 85 3.43 15.09 -2.68
C VAL A 85 4.43 14.09 -2.06
N ASN A 86 5.72 14.22 -2.35
CA ASN A 86 6.74 13.33 -1.79
C ASN A 86 6.90 13.49 -0.27
N ALA A 87 6.76 14.70 0.27
CA ALA A 87 6.79 14.94 1.71
C ALA A 87 5.55 14.38 2.44
N ALA A 88 4.40 14.33 1.76
CA ALA A 88 3.18 13.73 2.27
C ALA A 88 3.18 12.19 2.16
N ARG A 89 3.87 11.64 1.16
CA ARG A 89 4.10 10.20 1.00
C ARG A 89 5.08 9.70 2.08
N GLY A 90 4.56 9.08 3.14
CA GLY A 90 5.38 8.33 4.11
C GLY A 90 5.40 8.83 5.56
N LYS A 91 4.62 9.85 5.93
CA LYS A 91 4.48 10.25 7.35
C LYS A 91 3.23 9.65 8.02
N ALA A 92 3.14 8.32 8.06
CA ALA A 92 2.26 7.64 9.02
C ALA A 92 3.01 7.43 10.35
N GLY A 93 3.52 8.52 10.95
CA GLY A 93 4.10 8.50 12.31
C GLY A 93 5.22 7.49 12.58
N GLY A 94 5.87 6.95 11.54
CA GLY A 94 6.93 5.94 11.67
C GLY A 94 6.46 4.47 11.69
N VAL A 95 5.18 4.16 11.43
CA VAL A 95 4.67 2.77 11.47
C VAL A 95 4.52 2.15 10.07
N ALA A 96 4.31 2.96 9.04
CA ALA A 96 4.24 2.55 7.65
C ALA A 96 4.87 3.63 6.73
N ALA A 97 5.81 3.23 5.89
CA ALA A 97 6.47 4.10 4.91
C ALA A 97 6.30 3.52 3.51
N LEU A 98 6.52 4.34 2.47
CA LEU A 98 6.67 3.84 1.11
C LEU A 98 8.16 3.60 0.85
N ASP A 99 8.54 2.46 0.28
CA ASP A 99 9.91 2.20 -0.16
C ASP A 99 10.28 3.04 -1.41
N ALA A 100 11.54 2.96 -1.85
CA ALA A 100 12.03 3.70 -3.02
C ALA A 100 11.30 3.33 -4.34
N ASN A 101 10.57 2.22 -4.36
CA ASN A 101 9.78 1.75 -5.49
C ASN A 101 8.28 2.07 -5.34
N GLY A 102 7.87 2.69 -4.23
CA GLY A 102 6.49 3.05 -3.95
C GLY A 102 5.63 1.95 -3.33
N ASN A 103 6.24 0.89 -2.76
CA ASN A 103 5.52 -0.15 -2.04
C ASN A 103 5.32 0.23 -0.57
N LEU A 104 4.20 -0.16 0.03
CA LEU A 104 3.96 0.04 1.47
C LEU A 104 4.84 -0.92 2.28
N ALA A 105 5.73 -0.36 3.08
CA ALA A 105 6.67 -1.08 3.92
C ALA A 105 6.39 -0.77 5.41
N LEU A 106 6.19 -1.82 6.21
CA LEU A 106 6.04 -1.72 7.65
C LEU A 106 7.41 -1.92 8.31
N THR A 107 7.74 -1.06 9.28
CA THR A 107 8.99 -1.19 10.05
C THR A 107 8.80 -2.17 11.21
N ASP A 108 9.77 -3.05 11.44
CA ASP A 108 9.86 -3.85 12.67
C ASP A 108 10.57 -3.12 13.82
N GLY A 109 10.91 -1.84 13.62
CA GLY A 109 11.72 -1.02 14.51
C GLY A 109 13.19 -0.91 14.08
N THR A 110 13.68 -1.75 13.16
CA THR A 110 15.07 -1.75 12.67
C THR A 110 15.22 -1.93 11.15
N ALA A 111 14.30 -2.64 10.49
CA ALA A 111 14.31 -2.90 9.05
C ALA A 111 12.89 -2.93 8.46
N LEU A 112 12.80 -2.74 7.14
CA LEU A 112 11.58 -2.91 6.36
C LEU A 112 11.43 -4.39 5.98
N GLN A 113 10.31 -5.01 6.35
CA GLN A 113 10.06 -6.44 6.11
C GLN A 113 9.06 -6.63 4.95
N SER A 114 9.40 -7.50 3.99
CA SER A 114 8.53 -7.86 2.84
C SER A 114 7.47 -8.92 3.21
N ALA A 115 6.80 -8.76 4.34
CA ALA A 115 5.78 -9.72 4.81
C ALA A 115 4.39 -9.50 4.15
N LEU A 116 4.22 -8.40 3.42
CA LEU A 116 2.97 -7.99 2.79
C LEU A 116 3.17 -7.89 1.28
N THR A 117 2.55 -8.80 0.54
CA THR A 117 2.40 -8.61 -0.90
C THR A 117 1.31 -7.57 -1.11
N VAL A 118 1.66 -6.45 -1.75
CA VAL A 118 0.72 -5.36 -2.06
C VAL A 118 0.24 -5.52 -3.49
N GLU A 119 -1.08 -5.58 -3.70
CA GLU A 119 -1.67 -5.38 -5.02
C GLU A 119 -1.99 -3.89 -5.18
N PRO A 120 -1.37 -3.18 -6.14
CA PRO A 120 -1.51 -1.73 -6.28
C PRO A 120 -2.97 -1.28 -6.48
N ALA A 121 -3.31 -0.11 -5.96
CA ALA A 121 -4.58 0.54 -6.28
C ALA A 121 -4.63 0.92 -7.77
N THR A 122 -5.83 0.87 -8.35
CA THR A 122 -6.13 1.52 -9.63
C THR A 122 -6.99 2.76 -9.38
N GLN A 123 -7.37 3.48 -10.45
CA GLN A 123 -8.21 4.67 -10.33
C GLN A 123 -9.61 4.36 -9.73
N THR A 124 -10.06 3.10 -9.79
CA THR A 124 -11.40 2.67 -9.34
C THR A 124 -11.37 1.57 -8.29
N GLN A 125 -10.21 1.02 -7.95
CA GLN A 125 -10.07 -0.03 -6.93
C GLN A 125 -8.99 0.32 -5.93
N ALA A 126 -9.32 0.18 -4.64
CA ALA A 126 -8.37 0.34 -3.56
C ALA A 126 -7.28 -0.76 -3.62
N ALA A 127 -6.08 -0.43 -3.14
CA ALA A 127 -5.01 -1.40 -2.99
C ALA A 127 -5.44 -2.52 -2.02
N THR A 128 -5.04 -3.75 -2.30
CA THR A 128 -5.28 -4.88 -1.39
C THR A 128 -3.97 -5.39 -0.82
N LEU A 129 -3.96 -5.63 0.48
CA LEU A 129 -2.83 -6.20 1.21
C LEU A 129 -3.07 -7.70 1.34
N LYS A 130 -2.16 -8.52 0.80
CA LYS A 130 -2.20 -9.98 0.91
C LYS A 130 -1.03 -10.43 1.79
N PRO A 131 -1.17 -10.37 3.12
CA PRO A 131 -0.16 -10.91 4.01
C PRO A 131 -0.06 -12.42 3.82
N LEU A 132 1.14 -12.92 3.52
CA LEU A 132 1.43 -14.34 3.63
C LEU A 132 1.94 -14.59 5.06
N LEU A 133 1.04 -15.01 5.94
CA LEU A 133 1.38 -15.42 7.30
C LEU A 133 1.90 -16.86 7.26
N THR A 134 3.21 -17.03 7.13
CA THR A 134 3.85 -18.34 7.29
C THR A 134 3.72 -18.75 8.76
N LEU A 135 2.93 -19.79 9.02
CA LEU A 135 2.76 -20.39 10.34
C LEU A 135 3.76 -21.54 10.49
N ASP A 136 5.01 -21.21 10.82
CA ASP A 136 6.04 -22.19 11.15
C ASP A 136 6.17 -22.43 12.67
N GLU A 137 7.08 -23.30 13.08
CA GLU A 137 7.31 -23.63 14.49
C GLU A 137 7.73 -22.42 15.35
N SER A 138 8.28 -21.37 14.72
CA SER A 138 8.68 -20.14 15.41
C SER A 138 7.54 -19.12 15.54
N ALA A 139 6.45 -19.30 14.78
CA ALA A 139 5.29 -18.43 14.84
C ALA A 139 4.67 -18.46 16.24
N LYS A 140 4.20 -17.31 16.73
CA LYS A 140 3.63 -17.16 18.07
C LYS A 140 2.21 -16.62 18.01
N VAL A 141 1.35 -17.14 18.89
CA VAL A 141 0.02 -16.61 19.16
C VAL A 141 0.06 -15.84 20.47
N ARG A 142 -0.33 -14.55 20.43
CA ARG A 142 -0.51 -13.73 21.63
C ARG A 142 -1.76 -14.18 22.37
N THR A 143 -1.60 -14.55 23.63
CA THR A 143 -2.69 -14.85 24.56
C THR A 143 -2.74 -13.79 25.67
N ALA A 144 -3.78 -13.84 26.51
CA ALA A 144 -3.87 -12.95 27.68
C ALA A 144 -2.72 -13.13 28.68
N SER A 145 -2.06 -14.29 28.68
CA SER A 145 -0.93 -14.62 29.56
C SER A 145 0.45 -14.45 28.89
N GLY A 146 0.50 -14.04 27.63
CA GLY A 146 1.75 -13.86 26.88
C GLY A 146 1.76 -14.54 25.52
N ASP A 147 2.90 -14.50 24.84
CA ASP A 147 3.08 -15.19 23.56
C ASP A 147 3.34 -16.68 23.77
N VAL A 148 2.63 -17.53 23.02
CA VAL A 148 2.83 -18.98 22.97
C VAL A 148 3.31 -19.36 21.58
N ALA A 149 4.39 -20.12 21.45
CA ALA A 149 4.86 -20.59 20.15
C ALA A 149 3.96 -21.72 19.61
N LEU A 150 3.77 -21.79 18.29
CA LEU A 150 3.03 -22.88 17.66
C LEU A 150 3.70 -24.24 17.92
N SER A 151 5.03 -24.29 18.05
CA SER A 151 5.77 -25.48 18.46
C SER A 151 5.36 -26.00 19.85
N ASP A 152 5.08 -25.08 20.78
CA ASP A 152 4.70 -25.41 22.15
C ASP A 152 3.26 -25.97 22.17
N MET A 153 2.38 -25.42 21.32
CA MET A 153 1.04 -25.96 21.11
C MET A 153 1.09 -27.37 20.49
N ALA A 154 1.92 -27.58 19.47
CA ALA A 154 2.11 -28.89 18.85
C ALA A 154 2.67 -29.92 19.85
N THR A 155 3.60 -29.51 20.71
CA THR A 155 4.17 -30.37 21.76
C THR A 155 3.16 -30.70 22.86
N ALA A 156 2.32 -29.73 23.25
CA ALA A 156 1.21 -29.95 24.17
C ALA A 156 0.10 -30.82 23.57
N MET A 157 0.07 -30.97 22.24
CA MET A 157 -0.89 -31.81 21.50
C MET A 157 -0.30 -33.17 21.09
N GLN A 158 0.81 -33.62 21.66
CA GLN A 158 1.38 -34.93 21.31
C GLN A 158 0.45 -36.08 21.70
N ASP A 159 0.48 -37.12 20.86
CA ASP A 159 -0.29 -38.36 20.92
C ASP A 159 -0.47 -38.91 22.34
N GLY A 160 0.54 -38.83 23.23
CA GLY A 160 0.41 -39.34 24.60
C GLY A 160 -0.70 -38.70 25.45
N ASP A 161 -1.08 -37.45 25.17
CA ASP A 161 -2.07 -36.65 25.92
C ASP A 161 -3.49 -36.79 25.35
N TYR A 162 -3.85 -38.02 24.94
CA TYR A 162 -5.09 -38.30 24.23
C TYR A 162 -6.31 -37.66 24.89
N LEU A 163 -6.87 -36.80 24.07
CA LEU A 163 -8.11 -36.10 24.28
C LEU A 163 -9.24 -37.13 24.34
N THR A 164 -10.01 -37.15 25.42
CA THR A 164 -11.20 -38.03 25.44
C THR A 164 -12.30 -37.39 24.59
N VAL A 165 -13.09 -38.22 23.88
CA VAL A 165 -14.20 -37.74 23.05
C VAL A 165 -15.48 -37.75 23.86
N LEU A 166 -15.71 -36.73 24.68
CA LEU A 166 -16.99 -36.60 25.38
C LEU A 166 -18.01 -35.97 24.42
N GLY A 167 -18.89 -36.77 23.82
CA GLY A 167 -19.98 -36.24 22.98
C GLY A 167 -19.53 -35.62 21.66
N GLY A 168 -18.39 -36.05 21.10
CA GLY A 168 -17.81 -35.47 19.88
C GLY A 168 -16.90 -34.26 20.13
N ALA A 169 -16.75 -33.84 21.39
CA ALA A 169 -15.80 -32.80 21.78
C ALA A 169 -14.49 -33.41 22.27
N VAL A 170 -13.40 -32.78 21.85
CA VAL A 170 -12.01 -33.09 22.21
C VAL A 170 -11.72 -32.44 23.57
N VAL A 171 -11.58 -33.22 24.65
CA VAL A 171 -11.32 -32.71 26.01
C VAL A 171 -10.00 -33.22 26.60
N ALA A 172 -9.34 -32.41 27.43
CA ALA A 172 -8.05 -32.75 28.03
C ALA A 172 -8.09 -34.09 28.81
N ARG A 173 -7.00 -34.86 28.73
CA ARG A 173 -6.82 -36.10 29.50
C ARG A 173 -6.87 -35.78 31.00
N PRO A 174 -7.64 -36.54 31.81
CA PRO A 174 -7.59 -36.42 33.26
C PRO A 174 -6.18 -36.67 33.82
N SER A 175 -5.82 -35.96 34.88
CA SER A 175 -4.51 -36.12 35.55
C SER A 175 -4.42 -37.37 36.41
N VAL A 176 -5.55 -37.97 36.78
CA VAL A 176 -5.62 -39.21 37.57
C VAL A 176 -5.72 -40.39 36.63
N THR A 177 -4.83 -41.38 36.79
CA THR A 177 -4.83 -42.63 36.01
C THR A 177 -5.38 -43.78 36.84
N GLY A 178 -6.34 -44.51 36.29
CA GLY A 178 -6.93 -45.71 36.87
C GLY A 178 -6.56 -46.97 36.09
N THR A 179 -7.07 -48.12 36.53
CA THR A 179 -6.90 -49.40 35.84
C THR A 179 -8.26 -50.06 35.65
N VAL A 180 -8.52 -50.58 34.46
CA VAL A 180 -9.73 -51.37 34.19
C VAL A 180 -9.59 -52.72 34.89
N PRO A 181 -10.55 -53.15 35.72
CA PRO A 181 -10.53 -54.47 36.36
C PRO A 181 -10.42 -55.59 35.32
N SER A 182 -9.57 -56.58 35.59
CA SER A 182 -9.27 -57.67 34.65
C SER A 182 -10.42 -58.65 34.44
N ASP A 183 -11.42 -58.62 35.32
CA ASP A 183 -12.63 -59.45 35.24
C ASP A 183 -13.75 -58.78 34.42
N PHE A 184 -13.53 -57.56 33.93
CA PHE A 184 -14.42 -56.97 32.93
C PHE A 184 -14.25 -57.68 31.60
N THR A 185 -15.38 -57.89 30.93
CA THR A 185 -15.42 -58.47 29.59
C THR A 185 -15.68 -57.37 28.57
N VAL A 186 -15.29 -57.59 27.32
CA VAL A 186 -15.56 -56.65 26.23
C VAL A 186 -16.57 -57.28 25.28
N ASN A 187 -17.69 -56.61 25.04
CA ASN A 187 -18.68 -57.00 24.04
C ASN A 187 -18.62 -56.02 22.86
N GLY A 188 -17.99 -56.44 21.76
CA GLY A 188 -17.56 -55.54 20.69
C GLY A 188 -16.42 -54.65 21.19
N ASN A 189 -16.71 -53.38 21.41
CA ASN A 189 -15.78 -52.42 22.03
C ASN A 189 -16.24 -51.96 23.42
N VAL A 190 -17.40 -52.39 23.92
CA VAL A 190 -17.96 -51.88 25.19
C VAL A 190 -17.56 -52.77 26.35
N TYR A 191 -17.07 -52.18 27.44
CA TYR A 191 -16.79 -52.93 28.66
C TYR A 191 -18.08 -53.31 29.39
N VAL A 192 -18.13 -54.55 29.88
CA VAL A 192 -19.23 -55.13 30.64
C VAL A 192 -18.68 -55.69 31.95
N ALA A 193 -19.23 -55.22 33.06
CA ALA A 193 -18.82 -55.66 34.39
C ALA A 193 -19.55 -56.95 34.82
N PRO A 194 -18.91 -57.82 35.61
CA PRO A 194 -19.59 -58.93 36.27
C PRO A 194 -20.74 -58.47 37.19
N ALA A 195 -21.71 -59.37 37.41
CA ALA A 195 -22.89 -59.09 38.25
C ALA A 195 -22.55 -58.69 39.71
N SER A 196 -21.35 -59.03 40.20
CA SER A 196 -20.85 -58.60 41.50
C SER A 196 -20.75 -57.07 41.62
N TYR A 197 -20.39 -56.37 40.54
CA TYR A 197 -20.29 -54.91 40.54
C TYR A 197 -21.64 -54.21 40.41
N VAL A 198 -22.65 -54.87 39.84
CA VAL A 198 -24.03 -54.36 39.81
C VAL A 198 -24.65 -54.43 41.22
N SER A 199 -24.37 -55.52 41.93
CA SER A 199 -24.89 -55.75 43.29
C SER A 199 -24.09 -55.03 44.38
N ASN A 200 -22.83 -54.65 44.11
CA ASN A 200 -21.98 -53.88 45.02
C ASN A 200 -21.19 -52.79 44.25
N PRO A 201 -21.82 -51.66 43.89
CA PRO A 201 -21.17 -50.61 43.10
C PRO A 201 -19.98 -49.95 43.81
N SER A 202 -19.85 -50.08 45.13
CA SER A 202 -18.72 -49.53 45.89
C SER A 202 -17.38 -50.25 45.63
N SER A 203 -17.38 -51.39 44.94
CA SER A 203 -16.15 -52.06 44.52
C SER A 203 -15.59 -51.55 43.18
N LEU A 204 -16.29 -50.65 42.50
CA LEU A 204 -15.82 -50.08 41.24
C LEU A 204 -14.69 -49.06 41.46
N PRO A 205 -13.70 -49.01 40.56
CA PRO A 205 -12.73 -47.92 40.53
C PRO A 205 -13.41 -46.55 40.45
N ALA A 206 -12.77 -45.54 41.03
CA ALA A 206 -13.26 -44.16 40.94
C ALA A 206 -13.43 -43.72 39.48
N GLY A 207 -14.51 -42.98 39.20
CA GLY A 207 -14.85 -42.53 37.86
C GLY A 207 -15.51 -43.59 36.98
N LEU A 208 -15.74 -44.82 37.49
CA LEU A 208 -16.55 -45.85 36.85
C LEU A 208 -17.87 -46.08 37.57
N SER A 209 -18.90 -46.39 36.80
CA SER A 209 -20.19 -46.88 37.28
C SER A 209 -20.69 -47.99 36.35
N VAL A 210 -21.77 -48.68 36.71
CA VAL A 210 -22.36 -49.75 35.89
C VAL A 210 -23.84 -49.50 35.73
N ASP A 211 -24.33 -49.59 34.49
CA ASP A 211 -25.76 -49.60 34.22
C ASP A 211 -26.38 -50.91 34.73
N ALA A 212 -27.29 -50.83 35.69
CA ALA A 212 -27.82 -52.00 36.38
C ALA A 212 -28.71 -52.91 35.50
N GLY A 213 -29.23 -52.38 34.38
CA GLY A 213 -30.07 -53.14 33.46
C GLY A 213 -29.28 -53.93 32.41
N THR A 214 -28.09 -53.43 32.06
CA THR A 214 -27.29 -53.96 30.94
C THR A 214 -25.93 -54.51 31.36
N GLY A 215 -25.42 -54.13 32.54
CA GLY A 215 -24.06 -54.45 32.99
C GLY A 215 -22.97 -53.64 32.29
N ILE A 216 -23.33 -52.67 31.44
CA ILE A 216 -22.39 -51.82 30.71
C ILE A 216 -21.65 -50.91 31.69
N VAL A 217 -20.33 -50.83 31.53
CA VAL A 217 -19.47 -49.94 32.31
C VAL A 217 -19.57 -48.53 31.73
N LEU A 218 -19.89 -47.60 32.61
CA LEU A 218 -19.95 -46.18 32.32
C LEU A 218 -18.77 -45.46 32.97
N THR A 219 -18.36 -44.33 32.41
CA THR A 219 -17.33 -43.46 32.97
C THR A 219 -17.78 -42.00 32.97
N ASP A 220 -17.47 -41.28 34.05
CA ASP A 220 -17.73 -39.84 34.16
C ASP A 220 -16.62 -38.98 33.55
N GLY A 221 -15.53 -39.60 33.07
CA GLY A 221 -14.39 -38.91 32.48
C GLY A 221 -13.47 -38.21 33.50
N SER A 222 -13.64 -38.43 34.80
CA SER A 222 -12.76 -37.87 35.84
C SER A 222 -11.43 -38.61 36.01
N VAL A 223 -11.34 -39.85 35.52
CA VAL A 223 -10.16 -40.72 35.60
C VAL A 223 -9.81 -41.24 34.20
N PHE A 224 -8.53 -41.21 33.87
CA PHE A 224 -8.00 -41.78 32.64
C PHE A 224 -7.76 -43.29 32.81
N PHE A 225 -8.41 -44.10 31.99
CA PHE A 225 -8.19 -45.55 31.92
C PHE A 225 -7.42 -45.87 30.64
N PRO A 226 -6.16 -46.35 30.72
CA PRO A 226 -5.35 -46.65 29.54
C PRO A 226 -6.03 -47.64 28.59
N ASN A 227 -5.82 -47.48 27.28
CA ASN A 227 -6.43 -48.29 26.22
C ASN A 227 -7.97 -48.27 26.22
N THR A 228 -8.57 -47.16 26.64
CA THR A 228 -10.02 -46.95 26.57
C THR A 228 -10.39 -45.59 25.98
N ILE A 229 -11.63 -45.44 25.56
CA ILE A 229 -12.25 -44.17 25.17
C ILE A 229 -13.58 -43.99 25.93
N ASN A 230 -13.82 -42.78 26.41
CA ASN A 230 -15.14 -42.37 26.91
C ASN A 230 -16.01 -42.03 25.69
N ASN A 231 -16.98 -42.89 25.34
CA ASN A 231 -17.94 -42.65 24.28
C ASN A 231 -19.28 -42.21 24.88
N ILE A 232 -19.40 -40.91 25.17
CA ILE A 232 -20.64 -40.30 25.71
C ILE A 232 -21.08 -40.98 27.02
N GLY A 233 -20.13 -41.15 27.94
CA GLY A 233 -20.34 -41.78 29.24
C GLY A 233 -20.19 -43.30 29.24
N VAL A 234 -20.03 -43.97 28.09
CA VAL A 234 -19.76 -45.40 28.01
C VAL A 234 -18.25 -45.64 27.95
N LEU A 235 -17.74 -46.55 28.77
CA LEU A 235 -16.33 -46.96 28.70
C LEU A 235 -16.15 -47.99 27.58
N CYS A 236 -15.41 -47.62 26.55
CA CYS A 236 -15.10 -48.49 25.42
C CYS A 236 -13.61 -48.83 25.37
N ALA A 237 -13.25 -50.04 24.96
CA ALA A 237 -11.89 -50.37 24.54
C ALA A 237 -11.56 -49.63 23.24
N VAL A 238 -10.33 -49.13 23.10
CA VAL A 238 -9.80 -48.79 21.78
C VAL A 238 -9.44 -50.09 21.07
N SER A 239 -10.02 -50.33 19.90
CA SER A 239 -9.63 -51.47 19.05
C SER A 239 -8.20 -51.27 18.55
N GLU A 240 -7.35 -52.27 18.68
CA GLU A 240 -6.18 -52.41 17.79
C GLU A 240 -6.63 -52.70 16.35
#